data_AF-A0A2P9H6R7-F1
#
_entry.id   AF-A0A2P9H6R7-F1
#
_cell.length_a   1.000
_cell.length_b   1.000
_cell.length_c   1.000
_cell.angle_alpha   90.00
_cell.angle_beta   90.00
_cell.angle_gamma   90.00
#
_symmetry.space_group_name_H-M   'P 1'
#
loop_
_entity.id
_entity.type
_entity.pdbx_description
1 polymer ?
#
loop_
_entity_poly.entity_id
_entity_poly.type
_entity_poly.pdbx_seq_one_letter_code
_entity_poly.pdbx_strand_id
1 'polypeptide(L)' 'MQGVLDRGFAILRDPRGRPLTDATTLVVGARVQAQLARGSADLLVEGTRPNDL' A
#
# COMPACT_ATOMS: atom_id res chain seq x y z
N MET A 1 -18.55 19.87 5.87
CA MET A 1 -17.16 19.84 5.38
C MET A 1 -17.06 18.67 4.40
N GLN A 2 -17.15 18.92 3.10
CA GLN A 2 -17.02 17.87 2.08
C GLN A 2 -15.53 17.55 1.93
N GLY A 3 -15.10 16.41 2.45
CA GLY A 3 -13.76 15.89 2.16
C GLY A 3 -13.78 15.28 0.77
N VAL A 4 -13.32 16.04 -0.23
CA VAL A 4 -12.94 15.42 -1.51
C VAL A 4 -11.75 14.53 -1.18
N LEU A 5 -11.93 13.22 -1.31
CA LEU A 5 -10.79 12.33 -1.49
C LEU A 5 -10.12 12.80 -2.78
N ASP A 6 -9.13 13.68 -2.64
CA ASP A 6 -8.09 13.84 -3.65
C ASP A 6 -7.70 12.41 -4.02
N ARG A 7 -7.67 12.05 -5.32
CA ARG A 7 -7.43 10.67 -5.77
C ARG A 7 -6.01 10.25 -5.35
N GLY A 8 -5.87 9.91 -4.08
CA GLY A 8 -4.63 9.72 -3.38
C GLY A 8 -4.23 8.29 -3.57
N PHE A 9 -3.32 8.07 -4.51
CA PHE A 9 -2.66 6.79 -4.65
C PHE A 9 -1.50 6.72 -3.67
N ALA A 10 -1.24 5.53 -3.15
CA ALA A 10 -0.02 5.21 -2.43
C ALA A 10 0.81 4.25 -3.29
N ILE A 11 2.13 4.46 -3.34
CA ILE A 11 3.05 3.46 -3.90
C ILE A 11 3.53 2.60 -2.74
N LEU A 12 3.24 1.31 -2.80
CA LEU A 12 3.72 0.36 -1.80
C LEU A 12 5.08 -0.20 -2.21
N ARG A 13 5.97 -0.39 -1.24
CA ARG A 13 7.29 -1.00 -1.42
C ARG A 13 7.55 -2.08 -0.38
N ASP A 14 8.25 -3.13 -0.80
CA ASP A 14 8.77 -4.16 0.11
C ASP A 14 9.93 -3.62 0.97
N PRO A 15 10.42 -4.38 1.96
CA PRO A 15 11.57 -3.98 2.79
C PRO A 15 12.88 -3.77 2.02
N ARG A 16 12.96 -4.21 0.76
CA ARG A 16 14.09 -4.00 -0.14
C ARG A 16 13.86 -2.79 -1.07
N GLY A 17 12.77 -2.04 -0.88
CA GLY A 17 12.41 -0.87 -1.66
C GLY A 17 11.75 -1.18 -3.01
N ARG A 18 11.45 -2.44 -3.33
CA ARG A 18 10.85 -2.82 -4.62
C ARG A 18 9.36 -2.48 -4.63
N PRO A 19 8.84 -1.86 -5.70
CA PRO A 19 7.42 -1.53 -5.77
C PRO A 19 6.58 -2.81 -5.78
N LEU A 20 5.50 -2.78 -5.00
CA LEU A 20 4.50 -3.85 -4.92
C LEU A 20 3.30 -3.43 -5.76
N THR A 21 3.02 -4.23 -6.80
CA THR A 21 1.97 -3.93 -7.78
C THR A 21 0.87 -5.01 -7.83
N ASP A 22 1.06 -6.11 -7.11
CA ASP A 22 0.16 -7.26 -7.09
C ASP A 22 -0.15 -7.67 -5.65
N ALA A 23 -1.43 -7.63 -5.28
CA ALA A 23 -1.89 -7.96 -3.93
C ALA A 23 -1.66 -9.44 -3.55
N THR A 24 -1.53 -10.34 -4.53
CA THR A 24 -1.25 -11.77 -4.28
C THR A 24 0.17 -12.01 -3.76
N THR A 25 1.07 -11.05 -3.95
CA THR A 25 2.47 -11.13 -3.47
C THR A 25 2.64 -10.68 -2.02
N LEU A 26 1.59 -10.11 -1.42
CA LEU A 26 1.60 -9.64 -0.03
C LEU A 26 1.32 -10.80 0.93
N VAL A 27 2.03 -10.80 2.05
CA VAL A 27 1.88 -11.80 3.12
C VAL A 27 1.35 -11.11 4.38
N VAL A 28 0.37 -11.71 5.04
CA VAL A 28 -0.14 -11.21 6.33
C VAL A 28 0.98 -11.16 7.36
N GLY A 29 1.06 -10.07 8.12
CA GLY A 29 2.15 -9.79 9.06
C GLY A 29 3.40 -9.17 8.43
N ALA A 30 3.49 -9.09 7.10
CA ALA A 30 4.59 -8.39 6.44
C ALA A 30 4.51 -6.88 6.71
N ARG A 31 5.68 -6.25 6.85
CA ARG A 31 5.82 -4.80 6.85
C ARG A 31 6.09 -4.30 5.44
N VAL A 32 5.40 -3.25 5.05
CA VAL A 32 5.57 -2.56 3.77
C VAL A 32 5.68 -1.06 4.02
N GLN A 33 6.31 -0.35 3.09
CA GLN A 33 6.35 1.10 3.13
C GLN A 33 5.36 1.68 2.13
N ALA A 34 4.53 2.62 2.56
CA ALA A 34 3.67 3.41 1.69
C ALA A 34 4.30 4.79 1.45
N GLN A 35 4.47 5.14 0.18
CA GLN A 35 4.77 6.51 -0.24
C GLN A 35 3.46 7.21 -0.60
N LEU A 36 3.17 8.30 0.11
CA LEU A 36 2.02 9.19 -0.13
C LEU A 36 2.50 10.47 -0.81
N ALA A 37 1.55 11.32 -1.21
CA ALA A 37 1.85 12.62 -1.81
C ALA A 37 2.71 13.53 -0.90
N ARG A 38 2.62 13.35 0.43
CA ARG A 38 3.38 14.10 1.43
C ARG A 38 3.99 13.15 2.45
N GLY A 39 5.09 12.51 2.08
CA GLY A 39 5.87 11.65 2.96
C GLY A 39 5.49 10.18 2.89
N SER A 40 6.00 9.40 3.84
CA SER A 40 5.91 7.95 3.86
C SER A 40 5.45 7.43 5.22
N ALA A 41 4.86 6.24 5.23
CA ALA A 41 4.48 5.52 6.44
C ALA A 41 4.86 4.04 6.34
N ASP A 42 5.24 3.45 7.46
CA ASP A 42 5.40 2.01 7.59
C ASP A 42 4.05 1.38 7.94
N LEU A 43 3.64 0.36 7.19
CA LEU A 43 2.36 -0.32 7.32
C LEU A 43 2.55 -1.81 7.63
N LEU A 44 1.55 -2.40 8.28
CA LEU A 44 1.45 -3.84 8.52
C LEU A 44 0.32 -4.41 7.64
N VAL A 45 0.59 -5.52 6.95
CA VAL A 45 -0.45 -6.23 6.18
C VAL A 45 -1.29 -7.07 7.13
N GLU A 46 -2.54 -6.67 7.36
CA GLU A 46 -3.47 -7.44 8.19
C GLU A 46 -4.30 -8.45 7.37
N GLY A 47 -4.43 -8.22 6.05
CA GLY A 47 -5.18 -9.08 5.15
C GLY A 47 -5.03 -8.63 3.70
N THR A 48 -5.25 -9.55 2.76
CA THR A 48 -5.24 -9.27 1.32
C THR A 48 -6.57 -9.66 0.71
N ARG A 49 -7.03 -8.88 -0.27
CA ARG A 49 -8.22 -9.16 -1.07
C ARG A 49 -7.85 -8.91 -2.54
N PRO A 50 -7.22 -9.88 -3.22
CA PRO A 50 -6.98 -9.75 -4.65
C PRO A 50 -8.33 -9.58 -5.37
N ASN A 51 -8.35 -8.74 -6.39
CA ASN A 51 -9.54 -8.54 -7.21
C ASN A 51 -9.39 -9.37 -8.47
N ASP A 52 -10.38 -10.19 -8.80
CA ASP A 52 -10.43 -10.93 -10.06
C ASP A 52 -10.86 -9.94 -11.17
N LEU A 53 -9.88 -9.24 -11.76
CA LEU A 53 -10.06 -8.46 -12.99
C LEU A 53 -9.55 -9.24 -14.20
#